data_AF-A0A2W4M6Y3-F1
#
_entry.id   AF-A0A2W4M6Y3-F1
#
_cell.length_a   1.000
_cell.length_b   1.000
_cell.length_c   1.000
_cell.angle_alpha   90.00
_cell.angle_beta   90.00
_cell.angle_gamma   90.00
#
_symmetry.space_group_name_H-M   'P 1'
#
loop_
_entity.id
_entity.type
_entity.pdbx_description
1 polymer ?
#
loop_
_entity_poly.entity_id
_entity_poly.type
_entity_poly.pdbx_seq_one_letter_code
_entity_poly.pdbx_strand_id
1 'polypeptide(L)'
;MAWSVALLGLATPGPGVAASDEARARERMVRQQIAARGIRDERVLAAMREIPRHRFVPESQRAAAYGDHPLPIGEGQTISQPYIVALMTELVAPTASDRALEAG
;
A
#
# COMPACT_ATOMS: atom_id res chain seq x y z
N MET A 1 34.72 22.50 14.73
CA MET A 1 34.27 21.26 15.37
C MET A 1 33.48 20.47 14.34
N ALA A 2 34.08 19.37 13.87
CA ALA A 2 33.59 18.59 12.74
C ALA A 2 32.37 17.74 13.12
N TRP A 3 31.36 17.78 12.26
CA TRP A 3 30.23 16.86 12.26
C TRP A 3 30.63 15.64 11.45
N SER A 4 30.53 14.43 12.01
CA SER A 4 30.63 13.17 11.27
C SER A 4 29.30 12.45 11.35
N VAL A 5 28.54 12.51 10.26
CA VAL A 5 27.36 11.68 10.01
C VAL A 5 27.86 10.41 9.33
N ALA A 6 27.74 9.27 10.00
CA ALA A 6 27.96 7.97 9.39
C ALA A 6 26.76 7.64 8.49
N LEU A 7 26.98 7.75 7.17
CA LEU A 7 26.10 7.19 6.14
C LEU A 7 26.18 5.67 6.20
N LEU A 8 25.14 5.00 6.69
CA LEU A 8 24.96 3.57 6.53
C LEU A 8 24.02 3.29 5.36
N GLY A 9 24.61 2.83 4.25
CA GLY A 9 24.02 1.88 3.31
C GLY A 9 22.78 2.30 2.52
N LEU A 10 22.96 3.10 1.47
CA LEU A 10 22.04 3.05 0.33
C LEU A 10 22.33 1.75 -0.43
N ALA A 11 21.47 0.73 -0.24
CA ALA A 11 21.36 -0.35 -1.19
C ALA A 11 20.80 0.24 -2.49
N THR A 12 21.67 0.53 -3.45
CA THR A 12 21.24 0.88 -4.81
C THR A 12 20.56 -0.34 -5.42
N PRO A 13 19.27 -0.29 -5.81
CA PRO A 13 18.70 -1.37 -6.60
C PRO A 13 19.47 -1.43 -7.93
N GLY A 14 20.09 -2.58 -8.19
CA GLY A 14 20.83 -2.82 -9.42
C GLY A 14 19.94 -2.73 -10.65
N PRO A 15 20.51 -2.48 -11.84
CA PRO A 15 19.75 -2.39 -13.07
C PRO A 15 19.19 -3.78 -13.43
N GLY A 16 17.86 -3.90 -13.53
CA GLY A 16 17.23 -5.02 -14.25
C GLY A 16 16.52 -6.12 -13.45
N VAL A 17 16.14 -5.92 -12.19
CA VAL A 17 15.22 -6.87 -11.54
C VAL A 17 13.80 -6.60 -12.05
N ALA A 18 13.30 -7.45 -12.94
CA ALA A 18 11.91 -7.39 -13.41
C ALA A 18 10.95 -7.37 -12.20
N ALA A 19 9.93 -6.51 -12.25
CA ALA A 19 8.97 -6.38 -11.17
C ALA A 19 8.31 -7.73 -10.86
N SER A 20 8.21 -8.08 -9.57
CA SER A 20 7.52 -9.32 -9.14
C SER A 20 6.07 -9.34 -9.63
N ASP A 21 5.47 -10.53 -9.70
CA ASP A 21 4.06 -10.67 -10.08
C ASP A 21 3.15 -9.90 -9.11
N GLU A 22 3.50 -9.87 -7.82
CA GLU A 22 2.83 -9.09 -6.78
C GLU A 22 2.96 -7.58 -7.01
N ALA A 23 4.14 -7.10 -7.40
CA ALA A 23 4.34 -5.68 -7.73
C ALA A 23 3.51 -5.28 -8.96
N ARG A 24 3.46 -6.14 -9.98
CA ARG A 24 2.62 -5.93 -11.17
C ARG A 24 1.12 -5.98 -10.83
N ALA A 25 0.70 -6.88 -9.96
CA ALA A 25 -0.69 -6.96 -9.48
C ALA A 25 -1.09 -5.71 -8.68
N ARG A 26 -0.20 -5.24 -7.81
CA ARG A 26 -0.40 -4.01 -7.04
C ARG A 26 -0.53 -2.78 -7.94
N GLU A 27 0.33 -2.64 -8.95
CA GLU A 27 0.24 -1.54 -9.91
C GLU A 27 -1.08 -1.61 -10.71
N ARG A 28 -1.51 -2.80 -11.14
CA ARG A 28 -2.81 -2.97 -11.80
C ARG A 28 -3.96 -2.56 -10.89
N MET A 29 -3.96 -2.97 -9.62
CA MET A 29 -4.95 -2.57 -8.62
C MET A 29 -5.04 -1.04 -8.52
N VAL A 30 -3.90 -0.36 -8.32
CA VAL A 30 -3.89 1.11 -8.20
C VAL A 30 -4.44 1.77 -9.46
N ARG A 31 -3.96 1.38 -10.64
CA ARG A 31 -4.37 2.00 -11.90
C ARG A 31 -5.83 1.74 -12.25
N GLN A 32 -6.28 0.49 -12.14
CA GLN A 32 -7.56 0.03 -12.70
C GLN A 32 -8.72 0.08 -11.71
N GLN A 33 -8.44 -0.07 -10.41
CA GLN A 33 -9.48 -0.20 -9.38
C GLN A 33 -9.54 1.02 -8.45
N ILE A 34 -8.47 1.79 -8.33
CA ILE A 34 -8.40 2.94 -7.41
C ILE A 34 -8.45 4.25 -8.19
N ALA A 35 -7.42 4.57 -8.98
CA ALA A 35 -7.33 5.82 -9.73
C ALA A 35 -8.45 5.96 -10.78
N ALA A 36 -8.76 4.87 -11.50
CA ALA A 36 -9.85 4.86 -12.48
C ALA A 36 -11.23 5.16 -11.88
N ARG A 37 -11.39 5.03 -10.55
CA ARG A 37 -12.64 5.29 -9.82
C ARG A 37 -12.66 6.63 -9.10
N GLY A 38 -11.70 7.50 -9.36
CA GLY A 38 -11.76 8.91 -8.98
C GLY A 38 -10.87 9.32 -7.81
N ILE A 39 -10.09 8.40 -7.22
CA ILE A 39 -9.04 8.76 -6.27
C ILE A 39 -7.92 9.50 -7.01
N ARG A 40 -7.57 10.69 -6.53
CA ARG A 40 -6.67 11.66 -7.19
C ARG A 40 -5.53 12.15 -6.30
N ASP A 41 -5.59 11.96 -4.98
CA ASP A 41 -4.47 12.33 -4.10
C ASP A 41 -3.26 11.44 -4.40
N GLU A 42 -2.23 12.02 -5.01
CA GLU A 42 -1.00 11.32 -5.40
C GLU A 42 -0.27 10.70 -4.20
N ARG A 43 -0.43 11.24 -2.99
CA ARG A 43 0.16 10.67 -1.76
C ARG A 43 -0.53 9.36 -1.41
N VAL A 44 -1.86 9.30 -1.55
CA VAL A 44 -2.65 8.07 -1.35
C VAL A 44 -2.29 7.06 -2.43
N LEU A 45 -2.25 7.46 -3.70
CA LEU A 45 -1.88 6.56 -4.80
C LEU A 45 -0.45 6.02 -4.65
N ALA A 46 0.50 6.85 -4.21
CA ALA A 46 1.87 6.42 -3.91
C ALA A 46 1.90 5.39 -2.77
N ALA A 47 1.22 5.65 -1.65
CA ALA A 47 1.13 4.70 -0.54
C ALA A 47 0.54 3.35 -0.97
N MET A 48 -0.52 3.37 -1.80
CA MET A 48 -1.13 2.14 -2.33
C MET A 48 -0.20 1.36 -3.29
N ARG A 49 0.77 2.03 -3.95
CA ARG A 49 1.81 1.39 -4.78
C ARG A 49 3.00 0.89 -3.96
N GLU A 50 3.26 1.48 -2.81
CA GLU A 50 4.39 1.14 -1.97
C GLU A 50 4.08 -0.06 -1.07
N ILE A 51 2.92 -0.02 -0.38
CA ILE A 51 2.60 -0.97 0.69
C ILE A 51 2.21 -2.34 0.12
N PRO A 52 2.95 -3.42 0.44
CA PRO A 52 2.68 -4.76 -0.08
C PRO A 52 1.51 -5.45 0.64
N ARG A 53 0.27 -5.14 0.23
CA ARG A 53 -0.98 -5.71 0.80
C ARG A 53 -0.97 -7.24 1.00
N HIS A 54 -0.33 -8.01 0.14
CA HIS A 54 -0.23 -9.48 0.26
C HIS A 54 0.50 -9.96 1.54
N ARG A 55 1.23 -9.08 2.23
CA ARG A 55 1.88 -9.38 3.52
C ARG A 55 0.91 -9.32 4.70
N PHE A 56 -0.28 -8.75 4.51
CA PHE A 56 -1.30 -8.56 5.55
C PHE A 56 -2.46 -9.56 5.44
N VAL A 57 -2.30 -10.59 4.61
CA VAL A 57 -3.30 -11.67 4.44
C VAL A 57 -2.63 -13.03 4.62
N PRO A 58 -3.39 -14.07 5.01
CA PRO A 58 -2.90 -15.44 5.06
C PRO A 58 -2.31 -15.87 3.70
N GLU A 59 -1.37 -16.81 3.72
CA GLU A 59 -0.70 -17.29 2.49
C GLU A 59 -1.69 -17.80 1.45
N SER A 60 -2.73 -18.51 1.89
CA SER A 60 -3.81 -19.01 1.04
C SER A 60 -4.61 -17.93 0.31
N GLN A 61 -4.56 -16.68 0.80
CA GLN A 61 -5.27 -15.53 0.23
C GLN A 61 -4.37 -14.63 -0.62
N ARG A 62 -3.06 -14.86 -0.69
CA ARG A 62 -2.11 -13.97 -1.39
C ARG A 62 -2.42 -13.78 -2.87
N ALA A 63 -2.89 -14.83 -3.54
CA ALA A 63 -3.30 -14.76 -4.94
C ALA A 63 -4.47 -13.78 -5.18
N ALA A 64 -5.32 -13.59 -4.18
CA ALA A 64 -6.46 -12.67 -4.21
C ALA A 64 -6.15 -11.29 -3.61
N ALA A 65 -4.96 -11.07 -3.03
CA ALA A 65 -4.63 -9.90 -2.21
C ALA A 65 -4.89 -8.54 -2.87
N TYR A 66 -4.79 -8.47 -4.20
CA TYR A 66 -4.94 -7.26 -5.02
C TYR A 66 -6.26 -7.20 -5.80
N GLY A 67 -7.22 -8.07 -5.45
CA GLY A 67 -8.59 -7.99 -5.92
C GLY A 67 -9.36 -6.89 -5.21
N ASP A 68 -10.37 -6.33 -5.90
CA ASP A 68 -11.23 -5.29 -5.34
C ASP A 68 -12.33 -5.89 -4.45
N HIS A 69 -11.97 -6.56 -3.36
CA HIS A 69 -12.88 -7.14 -2.37
C HIS A 69 -12.20 -7.30 -1.00
N PRO A 70 -12.97 -7.42 0.10
CA PRO A 70 -12.41 -7.78 1.40
C PRO A 70 -11.91 -9.23 1.42
N LEU A 71 -10.92 -9.50 2.26
CA LEU A 71 -10.35 -10.85 2.44
C LEU A 71 -10.36 -11.25 3.92
N PRO A 72 -10.68 -12.51 4.25
CA PRO A 72 -10.60 -12.97 5.63
C PRO A 72 -9.14 -13.03 6.10
N ILE A 73 -8.91 -12.58 7.35
CA ILE A 73 -7.58 -12.53 7.97
C ILE A 73 -7.48 -13.39 9.26
N GLY A 74 -8.54 -14.10 9.60
CA GLY A 74 -8.65 -14.91 10.84
C GLY A 74 -9.60 -14.26 11.85
N GLU A 75 -9.96 -15.01 12.89
CA GLU A 75 -10.80 -14.53 14.02
C GLU A 75 -12.12 -13.85 13.61
N GLY A 76 -12.73 -14.32 12.51
CA GLY A 76 -13.95 -13.74 11.96
C GLY A 76 -13.77 -12.34 11.34
N GLN A 77 -12.54 -11.85 11.22
CA GLN A 77 -12.22 -10.52 10.71
C GLN A 77 -11.85 -10.55 9.21
N THR A 78 -11.97 -9.39 8.58
CA THR A 78 -11.56 -9.18 7.19
C THR A 78 -10.71 -7.93 7.07
N ILE A 79 -9.75 -7.93 6.15
CA ILE A 79 -9.12 -6.69 5.68
C ILE A 79 -10.01 -6.04 4.62
N SER A 80 -10.26 -4.74 4.75
CA SER A 80 -11.14 -3.96 3.88
C SER A 80 -10.70 -3.97 2.42
N GLN A 81 -11.65 -3.85 1.49
CA GLN A 81 -11.41 -3.68 0.05
C GLN A 81 -10.40 -2.54 -0.23
N PRO A 82 -9.42 -2.70 -1.15
CA PRO A 82 -8.41 -1.68 -1.43
C PRO A 82 -8.97 -0.30 -1.79
N TYR A 83 -10.04 -0.25 -2.60
CA TYR A 83 -10.68 1.01 -2.96
C TYR A 83 -11.25 1.74 -1.73
N ILE A 84 -11.89 1.03 -0.79
CA ILE A 84 -12.44 1.63 0.42
C ILE A 84 -11.32 2.21 1.28
N VAL A 85 -10.19 1.52 1.43
CA VAL A 85 -9.02 2.05 2.14
C VAL A 85 -8.52 3.35 1.50
N ALA A 86 -8.38 3.37 0.18
CA ALA A 86 -7.94 4.57 -0.54
C ALA A 86 -8.94 5.72 -0.40
N LEU A 87 -10.24 5.45 -0.54
CA LEU A 87 -11.31 6.43 -0.39
C LEU A 87 -11.35 7.03 1.01
N MET A 88 -11.33 6.20 2.06
CA MET A 88 -11.32 6.68 3.45
C MET A 88 -10.10 7.56 3.71
N THR A 89 -8.93 7.16 3.20
CA THR A 89 -7.69 7.93 3.38
C THR A 89 -7.72 9.26 2.65
N GLU A 90 -8.23 9.30 1.41
CA GLU A 90 -8.38 10.53 0.65
C GLU A 90 -9.37 11.50 1.30
N LEU A 91 -10.48 10.99 1.84
CA LEU A 91 -11.49 11.80 2.53
C LEU A 91 -10.98 12.40 3.85
N VAL A 92 -10.14 11.66 4.59
CA VAL A 92 -9.49 12.18 5.81
C VAL A 92 -8.43 13.24 5.46
N ALA A 93 -7.82 13.16 4.27
CA ALA A 93 -6.81 14.09 3.76
C ALA A 93 -5.67 14.37 4.78
N PRO A 94 -5.02 13.34 5.35
CA PRO A 94 -4.10 13.50 6.46
C PRO A 94 -2.88 14.34 6.07
N THR A 95 -2.41 15.14 7.02
CA THR A 95 -1.17 15.92 6.95
C THR A 95 -0.11 15.33 7.87
N ALA A 96 1.16 15.69 7.66
CA ALA A 96 2.27 15.16 8.45
C ALA A 96 2.22 15.57 9.94
N SER A 97 1.46 16.62 10.28
CA SER A 97 1.26 17.08 11.65
C SER A 97 0.06 16.44 12.37
N ASP A 98 -0.75 15.66 11.66
CA ASP A 98 -1.96 15.10 12.24
C ASP A 98 -1.64 13.95 13.20
N ARG A 99 -2.50 13.81 14.21
CA ARG A 99 -2.53 12.65 15.10
C ARG A 99 -3.78 11.84 14.77
N ALA A 100 -3.58 10.62 14.30
CA ALA A 100 -4.66 9.73 13.91
C ALA A 100 -4.96 8.69 15.00
N LEU A 101 -6.24 8.35 15.12
CA LEU A 101 -6.71 7.14 15.79
C LEU A 101 -7.45 6.32 14.74
N GLU A 102 -7.07 5.06 14.60
CA GLU A 102 -7.81 4.07 13.83
C GLU A 102 -8.43 3.07 14.80
N ALA A 103 -9.68 2.69 14.54
CA ALA A 103 -10.42 1.72 15.33
C ALA A 103 -10.75 0.56 14.39
N GLY A 104 -10.22 -0.62 14.72
CA GLY A 104 -10.33 -1.84 13.93
C GLY A 104 -11.76 -2.33 13.73
#